data_AF-A0A7J0C7P9-F1
#
_entry.id   AF-A0A7J0C7P9-F1
#
_cell.length_a   1.000
_cell.length_b   1.000
_cell.length_c   1.000
_cell.angle_alpha   90.00
_cell.angle_beta   90.00
_cell.angle_gamma   90.00
#
_symmetry.space_group_name_H-M   'P 1'
#
loop_
_entity.id
_entity.type
_entity.pdbx_description
1 polymer ?
#
loop_
_entity_poly.entity_id
_entity_poly.type
_entity_poly.pdbx_seq_one_letter_code
_entity_poly.pdbx_strand_id
1 'polypeptide(L)' 'MSKGQPKQVNFGETIRVARKERGWSQTDLAEKAGVSRPTIARIEANRDVTTATVAKITQALGLTLELRGRG' A
#
# COMPACT_ATOMS: atom_id res chain seq x y z
N MET A 1 -16.57 -26.18 13.05
CA MET A 1 -15.95 -25.73 11.79
C MET A 1 -16.30 -24.26 11.60
N SER A 2 -15.46 -23.35 12.10
CA SER A 2 -15.76 -21.91 11.99
C SER A 2 -15.47 -21.45 10.57
N LYS A 3 -16.50 -20.89 9.91
CA LYS A 3 -16.42 -20.34 8.55
C LYS A 3 -15.30 -19.28 8.53
N GLY A 4 -14.33 -19.44 7.63
CA GLY A 4 -13.19 -18.52 7.49
C GLY A 4 -13.68 -17.10 7.23
N GLN A 5 -13.54 -16.23 8.23
CA GLN A 5 -13.75 -14.81 8.04
C GLN A 5 -12.77 -14.31 6.97
N PRO A 6 -13.20 -13.47 6.01
CA PRO A 6 -12.29 -12.89 5.03
C PRO A 6 -11.17 -12.19 5.79
N LYS A 7 -9.93 -12.59 5.50
CA LYS A 7 -8.73 -11.97 6.07
C LYS A 7 -8.83 -10.48 5.74
N GLN A 8 -9.00 -9.62 6.75
CA GLN A 8 -9.08 -8.18 6.52
C GLN A 8 -7.89 -7.77 5.65
N VAL A 9 -8.16 -7.30 4.44
CA VAL A 9 -7.14 -6.72 3.58
C VAL A 9 -6.73 -5.43 4.27
N ASN A 10 -5.56 -5.47 4.89
CA ASN A 10 -4.99 -4.29 5.49
C ASN A 10 -4.34 -3.41 4.40
N PHE A 11 -4.22 -2.13 4.72
CA PHE A 11 -3.72 -1.11 3.80
C PHE A 11 -2.39 -1.48 3.14
N GLY A 12 -1.44 -2.02 3.90
CA GLY A 12 -0.14 -2.45 3.37
C GLY A 12 -0.25 -3.60 2.36
N GLU A 13 -1.20 -4.51 2.53
CA GLU A 13 -1.45 -5.58 1.57
C GLU A 13 -2.07 -5.06 0.27
N THR A 14 -2.98 -4.08 0.33
CA THR A 14 -3.51 -3.41 -0.87
C THR A 14 -2.39 -2.81 -1.72
N ILE A 15 -1.44 -2.12 -1.09
CA ILE A 15 -0.26 -1.55 -1.77
C ILE A 15 0.60 -2.66 -2.39
N ARG A 16 0.85 -3.74 -1.65
CA ARG A 16 1.65 -4.88 -2.12
C ARG A 16 1.02 -5.57 -3.33
N VAL A 17 -0.29 -5.83 -3.29
CA VAL A 17 -1.03 -6.47 -4.39
C VAL A 17 -0.99 -5.58 -5.63
N ALA A 18 -1.36 -4.29 -5.50
CA ALA A 18 -1.37 -3.36 -6.63
C ALA A 18 0.01 -3.23 -7.29
N ARG A 19 1.09 -3.27 -6.49
CA ARG A 19 2.47 -3.29 -7.00
C ARG A 19 2.75 -4.57 -7.79
N LYS A 20 2.39 -5.74 -7.24
CA LYS A 20 2.64 -7.04 -7.89
C LYS A 20 1.84 -7.23 -9.17
N GLU A 21 0.59 -6.75 -9.23
CA GLU A 21 -0.23 -6.77 -10.45
C GLU A 21 0.41 -6.00 -11.62
N ARG A 22 1.25 -5.01 -11.31
CA ARG A 22 2.03 -4.24 -12.30
C ARG A 22 3.38 -4.87 -12.63
N GLY A 23 3.72 -6.01 -12.02
CA GLY A 23 5.01 -6.66 -12.17
C GLY A 23 6.18 -5.90 -11.51
N TRP A 24 5.89 -4.98 -10.59
CA TRP A 24 6.91 -4.10 -10.00
C TRP A 24 7.55 -4.73 -8.76
N SER A 25 8.87 -4.57 -8.61
CA SER A 25 9.60 -4.75 -7.36
C SER A 25 9.35 -3.57 -6.41
N GLN A 26 9.73 -3.73 -5.13
CA GLN A 26 9.66 -2.61 -4.18
C GLN A 26 10.54 -1.42 -4.60
N THR A 27 11.65 -1.68 -5.32
CA THR A 27 12.52 -0.64 -5.86
C THR A 27 11.82 0.12 -6.99
N ASP A 28 11.16 -0.58 -7.90
CA ASP A 28 10.44 0.05 -9.02
C ASP A 28 9.32 0.99 -8.52
N LEU A 29 8.57 0.55 -7.50
CA LEU A 29 7.55 1.41 -6.88
C LEU A 29 8.18 2.61 -6.15
N ALA A 30 9.31 2.40 -5.48
CA ALA A 30 10.02 3.46 -4.78
C ALA A 30 10.47 4.57 -5.75
N GLU A 31 11.04 4.19 -6.90
CA GLU A 31 11.46 5.10 -7.96
C GLU A 31 10.26 5.86 -8.55
N LYS A 32 9.18 5.14 -8.90
CA LYS A 32 7.97 5.76 -9.46
C LYS A 32 7.26 6.70 -8.49
N ALA A 33 7.32 6.42 -7.20
CA ALA A 33 6.72 7.26 -6.15
C ALA A 33 7.66 8.35 -5.61
N GLY A 34 8.93 8.38 -6.03
CA GLY A 34 9.92 9.33 -5.50
C GLY A 34 10.16 9.18 -3.99
N VAL A 35 10.27 7.94 -3.51
CA VAL A 35 10.55 7.59 -2.11
C VAL A 35 11.65 6.52 -2.04
N SER A 36 12.10 6.18 -0.83
CA SER A 36 13.11 5.13 -0.66
C SER A 36 12.50 3.72 -0.61
N ARG A 37 13.22 2.69 -1.10
CA ARG A 37 12.79 1.29 -1.01
C ARG A 37 12.42 0.85 0.43
N PRO A 38 13.18 1.20 1.49
CA PRO A 38 12.77 0.91 2.87
C PRO A 38 11.42 1.53 3.27
N THR A 39 11.03 2.65 2.66
CA THR A 39 9.70 3.25 2.86
C THR A 39 8.60 2.37 2.28
N ILE A 40 8.81 1.80 1.08
CA ILE A 40 7.90 0.80 0.50
C ILE A 40 7.83 -0.46 1.37
N ALA A 41 8.97 -0.94 1.90
CA ALA A 41 8.97 -2.10 2.79
C ALA A 41 8.17 -1.84 4.08
N ARG A 42 8.29 -0.64 4.67
CA ARG A 42 7.54 -0.25 5.89
C ARG A 42 6.04 -0.19 5.66
N ILE A 43 5.59 0.51 4.61
CA ILE A 43 4.15 0.65 4.33
C ILE A 43 3.50 -0.71 4.04
N GLU A 44 4.17 -1.58 3.27
CA GLU A 44 3.65 -2.92 2.99
C GLU A 44 3.65 -3.84 4.22
N ALA A 45 4.45 -3.52 5.23
CA ALA A 45 4.46 -4.19 6.54
C ALA A 45 3.48 -3.54 7.54
N ASN A 46 2.60 -2.63 7.09
CA ASN A 46 1.66 -1.86 7.91
C ASN A 46 2.37 -1.10 9.05
N ARG A 47 3.57 -0.58 8.78
CA ARG A 47 4.30 0.30 9.68
C ARG A 47 4.05 1.76 9.33
N ASP A 48 4.25 2.62 10.32
CA ASP A 48 3.97 4.04 10.20
C ASP A 48 4.77 4.71 9.08
N VAL A 49 4.03 5.49 8.29
CA VAL A 49 4.51 6.37 7.24
C VAL A 49 3.65 7.63 7.24
N THR A 50 4.17 8.72 6.69
CA THR A 50 3.40 9.96 6.61
C THR A 50 2.25 9.82 5.60
N THR A 51 1.17 10.57 5.78
CA THR A 51 0.08 10.65 4.79
C THR A 51 0.57 11.17 3.44
N ALA A 52 1.55 12.08 3.42
CA ALA A 52 2.21 12.54 2.20
C ALA A 52 2.93 11.39 1.46
N THR A 53 3.60 10.52 2.20
CA THR A 53 4.22 9.30 1.64
C THR A 53 3.16 8.37 1.06
N VAL A 54 2.06 8.16 1.79
CA VAL A 54 0.93 7.37 1.29
C VAL A 54 0.41 7.93 -0.03
N ALA A 55 0.16 9.23 -0.10
CA ALA A 55 -0.35 9.89 -1.30
C ALA A 55 0.56 9.70 -2.53
N LYS A 56 1.88 9.84 -2.36
CA LYS A 56 2.86 9.59 -3.43
C LYS A 56 2.79 8.15 -3.95
N ILE A 57 2.72 7.19 -3.03
CA ILE A 57 2.69 5.76 -3.36
C ILE A 57 1.37 5.39 -4.05
N THR A 58 0.23 5.86 -3.53
CA THR A 58 -1.08 5.61 -4.16
C THR A 58 -1.17 6.26 -5.53
N GLN A 59 -0.64 7.48 -5.70
CA GLN A 59 -0.56 8.15 -7.01
C GLN A 59 0.27 7.34 -8.01
N ALA A 60 1.45 6.86 -7.62
CA ALA A 60 2.30 6.03 -8.50
C ALA A 60 1.63 4.71 -8.89
N LEU A 61 0.76 4.18 -8.03
CA LEU A 61 -0.03 2.98 -8.30
C LEU A 61 -1.34 3.29 -9.05
N GLY A 62 -1.72 4.55 -9.28
CA GLY A 62 -3.04 4.90 -9.85
C GLY A 62 -4.20 4.51 -8.94
N LEU A 63 -4.00 4.60 -7.62
CA LEU A 63 -5.01 4.34 -6.59
C LEU A 63 -5.47 5.65 -5.95
N THR A 64 -6.69 5.65 -5.43
CA THR A 64 -7.25 6.77 -4.66
C THR A 64 -7.30 6.40 -3.18
N LEU A 65 -6.91 7.33 -2.31
CA LEU A 65 -7.12 7.22 -0.87
C LEU A 65 -8.49 7.81 -0.51
N GLU A 66 -9.36 7.03 0.12
CA GLU A 66 -10.68 7.47 0.57
C GLU A 66 -10.78 7.38 2.10
N LEU A 67 -11.20 8.47 2.74
CA LEU A 67 -11.52 8.47 4.17
C LEU A 67 -13.03 8.29 4.34
N ARG A 68 -13.42 7.27 5.11
CA ARG A 68 -14.83 7.03 5.46
C ARG A 68 -15.03 7.24 6.94
N GLY A 69 -16.06 8.00 7.30
CA GLY A 69 -16.49 8.11 8.70
C GLY A 69 -16.86 6.74 9.25
N ARG A 70 -16.60 6.52 10.54
CA ARG A 70 -17.27 5.41 11.25
C ARG A 70 -18.73 5.85 11.37
N GLY A 71 -19.61 5.26 10.55
CA GLY A 71 -21.04 5.34 10.80
C GLY A 71 -21.39 4.83 12.19
#